data_AF-A0A1Y0MIN0-F1
#
_entry.id   AF-A0A1Y0MIN0-F1
#
_cell.length_a   1.000
_cell.length_b   1.000
_cell.length_c   1.000
_cell.angle_alpha   90.00
_cell.angle_beta   90.00
_cell.angle_gamma   90.00
#
_symmetry.space_group_name_H-M   'P 1'
#
loop_
_entity.id
_entity.type
_entity.pdbx_description
1 polymer ?
#
loop_
_entity_poly.entity_id
_entity_poly.type
_entity_poly.pdbx_seq_one_letter_code
_entity_poly.pdbx_strand_id
1 'polypeptide(L)'
;MKETSADYRGFTFLSNLVISNLIVPLLKAIYYISNFSKDLSKHDIDKLIQTVNKKNKLLNVTGLLIIKNKHFFQILEGEDEKIDPLYEKIKMTLDIQVLLDC
;
A
#
# COMPACT_ATOMS: atom_id res chain seq x y z
N MET A 1 -22.27 -19.48 7.28
CA MET A 1 -20.90 -19.96 6.99
C MET A 1 -20.01 -19.34 8.06
N LYS A 2 -19.51 -20.12 9.02
CA LYS A 2 -18.56 -19.62 10.04
C LYS A 2 -17.19 -19.59 9.36
N GLU A 3 -16.67 -18.41 9.05
CA GLU A 3 -15.24 -18.30 8.73
C GLU A 3 -14.45 -18.66 9.99
N THR A 4 -13.55 -19.64 9.86
CA THR A 4 -12.57 -19.96 10.90
C THR A 4 -11.62 -18.79 11.08
N SER A 5 -11.26 -18.47 12.33
CA SER A 5 -10.29 -17.42 12.66
C SER A 5 -9.00 -17.63 11.88
N ALA A 6 -8.59 -16.65 11.10
CA ALA A 6 -7.32 -16.69 10.39
C ALA A 6 -6.15 -16.64 11.40
N ASP A 7 -5.24 -17.61 11.33
CA ASP A 7 -3.99 -17.66 12.10
C ASP A 7 -2.93 -16.82 11.36
N TYR A 8 -2.68 -15.61 11.85
CA TYR A 8 -1.67 -14.70 11.31
C TYR A 8 -0.42 -14.72 12.20
N ARG A 9 0.69 -15.28 11.70
CA ARG A 9 1.99 -15.27 12.38
C ARG A 9 2.98 -14.45 11.55
N GLY A 10 3.34 -13.27 12.04
CA GLY A 10 4.41 -12.45 11.49
C GLY A 10 5.61 -12.45 12.44
N PHE A 11 6.79 -12.75 11.92
CA PHE A 11 8.06 -12.54 12.62
C PHE A 11 8.98 -11.72 11.73
N THR A 12 9.44 -10.57 12.21
CA THR A 12 10.61 -9.88 11.65
C THR A 12 11.69 -9.82 12.73
N PHE A 13 12.55 -10.84 12.77
CA PHE A 13 13.85 -10.71 13.43
C PHE A 13 14.80 -10.07 12.43
N LEU A 14 14.86 -8.74 12.41
CA LEU A 14 16.06 -8.08 11.90
C LEU A 14 17.05 -8.05 13.05
N SER A 15 17.80 -9.13 13.23
CA SER A 15 19.09 -8.99 13.89
C SER A 15 19.87 -7.98 13.07
N ASN A 16 20.35 -6.92 13.71
CA ASN A 16 21.20 -5.90 13.09
C ASN A 16 22.33 -6.59 12.32
N LEU A 17 22.17 -6.73 11.00
CA LEU A 17 23.20 -7.28 10.15
C LEU A 17 24.10 -6.11 9.76
N VAL A 18 25.13 -5.87 10.56
CA VAL A 18 26.21 -4.94 10.22
C VAL A 18 27.01 -5.59 9.08
N ILE A 19 26.53 -5.45 7.84
CA ILE A 19 27.34 -5.68 6.66
C ILE A 19 28.11 -4.38 6.43
N SER A 20 29.40 -4.39 6.78
CA SER A 20 30.29 -3.28 6.44
C SER A 20 30.26 -3.06 4.92
N ASN A 21 29.74 -1.90 4.51
CA ASN A 21 29.59 -1.40 3.13
C ASN A 21 28.41 -1.89 2.28
N LEU A 22 27.33 -2.45 2.85
CA LEU A 22 26.08 -2.68 2.10
C LEU A 22 24.95 -1.81 2.66
N ILE A 23 24.49 -0.83 1.88
CA ILE A 23 23.24 -0.12 2.14
C ILE A 23 22.11 -1.09 1.80
N VAL A 24 21.56 -1.77 2.80
CA VAL A 24 20.30 -2.49 2.66
C VAL A 24 19.17 -1.47 2.75
N PRO A 25 18.31 -1.34 1.73
CA PRO A 25 17.21 -0.38 1.78
C PRO A 25 16.20 -0.80 2.84
N LEU A 26 15.76 0.15 3.67
CA LEU A 26 14.70 -0.08 4.62
C LEU A 26 13.38 -0.28 3.85
N LEU A 27 12.74 -1.42 4.06
CA LEU A 27 11.45 -1.71 3.47
C LEU A 27 10.33 -1.29 4.43
N LYS A 28 9.26 -0.74 3.85
CA LYS A 28 8.11 -0.19 4.57
C LYS A 28 6.83 -0.68 3.93
N ALA A 29 5.79 -0.86 4.75
CA ALA A 29 4.45 -1.17 4.28
C ALA A 29 3.40 -0.26 4.93
N ILE A 30 2.59 0.41 4.11
CA ILE A 30 1.50 1.28 4.59
C ILE A 30 0.16 0.70 4.16
N TYR A 31 -0.77 0.60 5.12
CA TYR A 31 -2.11 0.06 4.96
C TYR A 31 -3.14 1.13 5.27
N TYR A 32 -4.03 1.41 4.32
CA TYR A 32 -5.07 2.41 4.54
C TYR A 32 -6.39 2.08 3.85
N ILE A 33 -7.44 2.67 4.39
CA ILE A 33 -8.74 2.79 3.73
C ILE A 33 -8.93 4.23 3.32
N SER A 34 -9.52 4.46 2.15
CA SER A 34 -9.96 5.80 1.75
C SER A 34 -11.36 5.77 1.15
N ASN A 35 -12.08 6.88 1.33
CA ASN A 35 -13.43 7.06 0.80
C ASN A 35 -13.37 7.77 -0.54
N PHE A 36 -14.28 7.41 -1.46
CA PHE A 36 -14.49 8.16 -2.68
C PHE A 36 -15.98 8.49 -2.87
N SER A 37 -16.29 9.75 -3.19
CA SER A 37 -17.66 10.25 -3.15
C SER A 37 -18.48 9.87 -4.40
N LYS A 38 -17.82 9.70 -5.54
CA LYS A 38 -18.46 9.47 -6.85
C LYS A 38 -18.41 8.00 -7.24
N ASP A 39 -19.54 7.45 -7.67
CA ASP A 39 -19.56 6.10 -8.22
C ASP A 39 -18.59 5.97 -9.41
N LEU A 40 -17.74 4.95 -9.36
CA LEU A 40 -16.78 4.65 -10.40
C LEU A 40 -17.40 3.67 -11.38
N SER A 41 -17.41 4.03 -12.67
CA SER A 41 -17.76 3.07 -13.70
C SER A 41 -16.64 2.03 -13.84
N LYS A 42 -16.94 0.89 -14.49
CA LYS A 42 -15.92 -0.11 -14.83
C LYS A 42 -14.73 0.51 -15.59
N HIS A 43 -15.02 1.45 -16.51
CA HIS A 43 -14.00 2.17 -17.27
C HIS A 43 -13.10 3.06 -16.39
N ASP A 44 -13.69 3.72 -15.39
CA ASP A 44 -12.92 4.53 -14.44
C ASP A 44 -11.99 3.65 -13.60
N ILE A 45 -12.48 2.48 -13.19
CA ILE A 45 -11.69 1.47 -12.47
C ILE A 45 -10.53 0.97 -13.34
N ASP A 46 -10.79 0.59 -14.59
CA ASP A 46 -9.75 0.08 -15.49
C ASP A 46 -8.65 1.14 -15.73
N LYS A 47 -9.03 2.41 -15.90
CA LYS A 47 -8.08 3.53 -16.02
C LYS A 47 -7.29 3.78 -14.74
N LEU A 48 -7.95 3.69 -13.58
CA LEU A 48 -7.29 3.81 -12.28
C LEU A 48 -6.23 2.73 -12.12
N ILE A 49 -6.57 1.46 -12.36
CA ILE A 49 -5.65 0.33 -12.24
C ILE A 49 -4.47 0.46 -13.21
N GLN A 50 -4.70 0.88 -14.46
CA GLN A 50 -3.60 1.14 -15.42
C GLN A 50 -2.65 2.23 -14.90
N THR A 51 -3.20 3.31 -14.36
CA THR A 51 -2.42 4.43 -13.82
C THR A 51 -1.61 4.00 -12.60
N VAL A 52 -2.23 3.28 -11.67
CA VAL A 52 -1.58 2.74 -10.47
C VAL A 52 -0.45 1.79 -10.87
N ASN A 53 -0.71 0.82 -11.73
CA ASN A 53 0.30 -0.13 -12.19
C ASN A 53 1.50 0.56 -12.86
N LYS A 54 1.25 1.56 -13.71
CA LYS A 54 2.33 2.33 -14.36
C LYS A 54 3.19 3.08 -13.34
N LYS A 55 2.56 3.79 -12.39
CA LYS A 55 3.27 4.55 -11.35
C LYS A 55 4.04 3.62 -10.41
N ASN A 56 3.40 2.56 -9.95
CA ASN A 56 3.99 1.58 -9.04
C ASN A 56 5.22 0.91 -9.67
N LYS A 57 5.14 0.52 -10.95
CA LYS A 57 6.28 -0.03 -11.69
C LYS A 57 7.45 0.96 -11.79
N LEU A 58 7.17 2.23 -12.05
CA LEU A 58 8.21 3.27 -12.13
C LEU A 58 8.88 3.54 -10.78
N LEU A 59 8.14 3.41 -9.68
CA LEU A 59 8.62 3.66 -8.32
C LEU A 59 9.11 2.39 -7.62
N ASN A 60 9.10 1.23 -8.28
CA ASN A 60 9.39 -0.07 -7.67
C ASN A 60 8.55 -0.34 -6.39
N VAL A 61 7.27 0.03 -6.44
CA VAL A 61 6.29 -0.18 -5.37
C VAL A 61 5.42 -1.38 -5.71
N THR A 62 5.19 -2.26 -4.75
CA THR A 62 4.28 -3.41 -4.83
C THR A 62 3.09 -3.24 -3.89
N GLY A 63 2.20 -4.23 -3.84
CA GLY A 63 1.08 -4.27 -2.91
C GLY A 63 -0.24 -4.61 -3.57
N LEU A 64 -1.34 -4.12 -2.98
CA LEU A 64 -2.70 -4.50 -3.31
C LEU A 64 -3.63 -3.29 -3.31
N LEU A 65 -4.59 -3.25 -4.22
CA LEU A 65 -5.69 -2.28 -4.22
C LEU A 65 -7.02 -3.03 -4.37
N ILE A 66 -7.89 -2.89 -3.38
CA ILE A 66 -9.25 -3.44 -3.36
C ILE A 66 -10.25 -2.29 -3.45
N ILE A 67 -11.24 -2.42 -4.33
CA ILE A 67 -12.33 -1.44 -4.49
C ILE A 67 -13.63 -2.10 -4.08
N LYS A 68 -14.31 -1.54 -3.07
CA LYS A 68 -15.60 -2.06 -2.61
C LYS A 68 -16.45 -0.94 -2.02
N ASN A 69 -17.71 -0.84 -2.44
CA ASN A 69 -18.74 0.02 -1.83
C ASN A 69 -18.24 1.44 -1.48
N LYS A 70 -17.65 2.17 -2.44
CA LYS A 70 -17.11 3.54 -2.23
C LYS A 70 -15.86 3.65 -1.36
N HIS A 71 -15.19 2.52 -1.12
CA HIS A 71 -13.92 2.47 -0.42
C HIS A 71 -12.82 1.88 -1.30
N PHE A 72 -11.63 2.46 -1.15
CA PHE A 72 -10.38 1.81 -1.51
C PHE A 72 -9.73 1.27 -0.26
N PHE A 73 -9.35 -0.01 -0.27
CA PHE A 73 -8.39 -0.56 0.69
C PHE A 73 -7.09 -0.80 -0.06
N GLN A 74 -6.01 -0.17 0.38
CA GLN A 74 -4.74 -0.20 -0.33
C GLN A 74 -3.58 -0.53 0.60
N ILE A 75 -2.68 -1.37 0.08
CA ILE A 75 -1.41 -1.75 0.67
C ILE A 75 -0.32 -1.25 -0.29
N LEU A 76 0.61 -0.48 0.22
CA LEU A 76 1.80 -0.03 -0.50
C LEU A 76 3.04 -0.62 0.17
N GLU A 77 3.86 -1.33 -0.60
CA GLU A 77 5.08 -1.99 -0.12
C GLU A 77 6.27 -1.55 -0.96
N GLY A 78 7.40 -1.24 -0.33
CA GLY A 78 8.60 -0.82 -1.04
C GLY A 78 9.64 -0.18 -0.12
N GLU A 79 10.60 0.52 -0.71
CA GLU A 79 11.62 1.26 0.04
C GLU A 79 10.99 2.47 0.75
N ASP A 80 11.31 2.66 2.03
CA ASP A 80 10.95 3.82 2.87
C ASP A 80 10.91 5.12 2.06
N GLU A 81 12.04 5.45 1.41
CA GLU A 81 12.27 6.73 0.74
C GLU A 81 11.32 6.96 -0.44
N LYS A 82 10.69 5.90 -0.94
CA LYS A 82 9.71 5.93 -2.03
C LYS A 82 8.28 5.85 -1.52
N ILE A 83 8.06 5.12 -0.44
CA ILE A 83 6.73 4.88 0.12
C ILE A 83 6.19 6.13 0.81
N ASP A 84 6.98 6.80 1.64
CA ASP A 84 6.51 7.98 2.39
C ASP A 84 6.07 9.13 1.47
N PRO A 85 6.88 9.55 0.46
CA PRO A 85 6.45 10.60 -0.45
C PRO A 85 5.27 10.22 -1.33
N LEU A 86 5.15 8.93 -1.70
CA LEU A 86 4.00 8.44 -2.47
C LEU A 86 2.73 8.50 -1.63
N TYR A 87 2.81 8.02 -0.38
CA TYR A 87 1.69 7.99 0.54
C TYR A 87 1.19 9.40 0.88
N GLU A 88 2.09 10.35 1.17
CA GLU A 88 1.72 11.74 1.43
C GLU A 88 0.99 12.40 0.24
N LYS A 89 1.42 12.12 -1.00
CA LYS A 89 0.70 12.58 -2.20
C LYS A 89 -0.72 12.00 -2.30
N ILE A 90 -0.90 10.74 -1.94
CA ILE A 90 -2.22 10.09 -1.98
C ILE A 90 -3.12 10.69 -0.89
N LYS A 91 -2.57 10.93 0.31
CA LYS A 91 -3.26 11.55 1.45
C LYS A 91 -3.75 12.97 1.18
N MET A 92 -3.07 13.72 0.33
CA MET A 92 -3.53 15.05 -0.12
C MET A 92 -4.73 14.99 -1.08
N THR A 93 -4.98 13.85 -1.71
CA THR A 93 -6.01 13.70 -2.76
C THR A 93 -7.25 12.95 -2.27
N LEU A 94 -7.09 12.06 -1.28
CA LEU A 94 -8.13 11.18 -0.79
C LEU A 94 -8.42 11.45 0.69
N ASP A 95 -9.68 11.22 1.09
CA ASP A 95 -10.05 11.13 2.49
C ASP A 95 -9.58 9.78 3.04
N ILE A 96 -8.42 9.78 3.72
CA ILE A 96 -7.72 8.58 4.18
C ILE A 96 -7.93 8.34 5.68
N GLN A 97 -8.31 7.11 6.02
CA GLN A 97 -8.16 6.54 7.36
C GLN A 97 -6.99 5.54 7.36
N VAL A 98 -5.93 5.85 8.10
CA VAL A 98 -4.76 4.97 8.26
C VAL A 98 -5.14 3.80 9.17
N LEU A 99 -4.79 2.58 8.76
CA LEU A 99 -5.03 1.39 9.58
C LEU A 99 -3.75 0.92 10.28
N LEU A 100 -2.62 0.94 9.57
CA LEU A 100 -1.32 0.54 10.12
C LEU A 100 -0.18 1.14 9.27
N ASP A 101 0.88 1.56 9.94
CA ASP A 101 2.14 2.05 9.35
C ASP A 101 3.29 1.33 10.08
N CYS A 102 3.99 0.43 9.38
CA CYS A 102 4.98 -0.48 9.96
C CYS A 102 6.25 -0.64 9.10
#